data_AF-A0A2J7ZFW2-F1
#
_entry.id   AF-A0A2J7ZFW2-F1
#
_cell.length_a   1.000
_cell.length_b   1.000
_cell.length_c   1.000
_cell.angle_alpha   90.00
_cell.angle_beta   90.00
_cell.angle_gamma   90.00
#
_symmetry.space_group_name_H-M   'P 1'
#
loop_
_entity.id
_entity.type
_entity.pdbx_description
1 polymer ?
#
loop_
_entity_poly.entity_id
_entity_poly.type
_entity_poly.pdbx_seq_one_letter_code
_entity_poly.pdbx_strand_id
1 'polypeptide(L)'
;PSEYRMFVEEFKRSGGVWIMKPTGRAQGQGIFLFNKLSQISDWRRDHTWKPGQEPQEGDEGPETYLAQRYLEAPYLVGGKKFDLRIYALVTSYSPLRIFLH
;
A
#
# COMPACT_ATOMS: atom_id res chain seq x y z
N PRO A 1 -13.15 -2.01 -2.97
CA PRO A 1 -12.51 -1.43 -1.76
C PRO A 1 -13.37 -0.32 -1.14
N SER A 2 -13.61 -0.38 0.17
CA SER A 2 -14.47 0.55 0.92
C SER A 2 -14.11 2.03 0.73
N GLU A 3 -12.83 2.33 0.50
CA GLU A 3 -12.30 3.70 0.42
C GLU A 3 -12.01 4.20 -1.01
N TYR A 4 -12.35 3.41 -2.04
CA TYR A 4 -11.96 3.73 -3.42
C TYR A 4 -12.47 5.09 -3.91
N ARG A 5 -13.71 5.48 -3.55
CA ARG A 5 -14.29 6.78 -3.93
C ARG A 5 -13.49 7.94 -3.33
N MET A 6 -13.17 7.85 -2.04
CA MET A 6 -12.38 8.84 -1.33
C MET A 6 -10.97 8.97 -1.94
N PHE A 7 -10.35 7.85 -2.27
CA PHE A 7 -9.07 7.84 -2.99
C PHE A 7 -9.16 8.54 -4.35
N VAL A 8 -10.18 8.26 -5.18
CA VAL A 8 -10.32 8.90 -6.50
C VAL A 8 -10.52 10.40 -6.38
N GLU A 9 -11.28 10.86 -5.40
CA GLU A 9 -11.46 12.29 -5.11
C GLU A 9 -10.14 12.94 -4.71
N GLU A 10 -9.38 12.32 -3.79
CA GLU A 10 -8.07 12.81 -3.38
C GLU A 10 -7.08 12.85 -4.55
N PHE A 11 -7.03 11.78 -5.33
CA PHE A 11 -6.13 11.66 -6.48
C PHE A 11 -6.38 12.76 -7.50
N LYS A 12 -7.66 13.07 -7.78
CA LYS A 12 -8.03 14.15 -8.70
C LYS A 12 -7.69 15.54 -8.14
N ARG A 13 -7.79 15.72 -6.82
CA ARG A 13 -7.50 16.99 -6.15
C ARG A 13 -6.01 17.28 -6.05
N SER A 14 -5.25 16.29 -5.61
CA SER A 14 -3.81 16.45 -5.30
C SER A 14 -2.91 16.12 -6.49
N GLY A 15 -3.35 15.25 -7.41
CA GLY A 15 -2.52 14.77 -8.51
C GLY A 15 -1.25 14.06 -8.04
N GLY A 16 -0.19 14.19 -8.84
CA GLY A 16 1.15 13.68 -8.52
C GLY A 16 1.32 12.18 -8.72
N VAL A 17 2.48 11.67 -8.29
CA VAL A 17 2.78 10.24 -8.31
C VAL A 17 2.25 9.59 -7.03
N TRP A 18 1.69 8.39 -7.18
CA TRP A 18 1.19 7.57 -6.10
C TRP A 18 1.88 6.20 -6.14
N ILE A 19 1.96 5.55 -4.97
CA ILE A 19 2.52 4.23 -4.77
C ILE A 19 1.42 3.28 -4.27
N MET A 20 1.25 2.16 -4.98
CA MET A 20 0.38 1.06 -4.58
C MET A 20 1.21 0.03 -3.82
N LYS A 21 0.70 -0.42 -2.67
CA LYS A 21 1.37 -1.43 -1.83
C LYS A 21 0.38 -2.54 -1.45
N PRO A 22 0.70 -3.81 -1.71
CA PRO A 22 -0.09 -4.92 -1.20
C PRO A 22 0.03 -4.99 0.33
N THR A 23 -1.06 -5.32 1.00
CA THR A 23 -1.14 -5.38 2.47
C THR A 23 -0.48 -6.63 3.07
N GLY A 24 -0.42 -7.73 2.30
CA GLY A 24 0.08 -9.03 2.75
C GLY A 24 1.44 -9.46 2.22
N ARG A 25 2.19 -8.58 1.52
CA ARG A 25 3.50 -8.91 0.94
C ARG A 25 4.65 -8.20 1.66
N ALA A 26 5.87 -8.66 1.39
CA ALA A 26 7.11 -8.09 1.92
C ALA A 26 8.17 -7.89 0.80
N GLN A 27 9.32 -7.32 1.17
CA GLN A 27 10.49 -7.16 0.28
C GLN A 27 10.24 -6.30 -0.98
N GLY A 28 9.19 -5.48 -0.97
CA GLY A 28 8.82 -4.63 -2.10
C GLY A 28 8.10 -5.35 -3.23
N GLN A 29 7.74 -6.63 -3.06
CA GLN A 29 6.99 -7.38 -4.07
C GLN A 29 5.59 -6.80 -4.24
N GLY A 30 5.17 -6.64 -5.50
CA GLY A 30 3.87 -6.07 -5.86
C GLY A 30 3.75 -4.56 -5.68
N ILE A 31 4.82 -3.86 -5.26
CA ILE A 31 4.81 -2.40 -5.16
C ILE A 31 5.00 -1.79 -6.55
N PHE A 32 4.16 -0.82 -6.91
CA PHE A 32 4.31 -0.08 -8.16
C PHE A 32 3.88 1.38 -8.03
N LEU A 33 4.38 2.22 -8.93
CA LEU A 33 4.01 3.62 -9.02
C LEU A 33 2.99 3.84 -10.12
N PHE A 34 2.08 4.79 -9.91
CA PHE A 34 1.13 5.23 -10.91
C PHE A 34 0.89 6.73 -10.78
N ASN A 35 0.57 7.37 -11.89
CA ASN A 35 0.23 8.79 -11.96
C ASN A 35 -1.02 9.04 -12.82
N LYS A 36 -1.70 7.98 -13.27
CA LYS A 36 -2.98 8.04 -13.97
C LYS A 36 -3.89 6.93 -13.46
N LEU A 37 -5.17 7.24 -13.26
CA LEU A 37 -6.18 6.24 -12.85
C LEU A 37 -6.32 5.10 -13.85
N SER A 38 -6.03 5.34 -15.13
CA SER A 38 -6.05 4.29 -16.17
C SER A 38 -4.97 3.22 -15.97
N GLN A 39 -3.90 3.49 -15.21
CA GLN A 39 -2.87 2.49 -14.91
C GLN A 39 -3.33 1.49 -13.85
N ILE A 40 -4.42 1.79 -13.13
CA ILE A 40 -5.01 0.94 -12.10
C ILE A 40 -6.47 0.59 -12.43
N SER A 41 -6.91 0.80 -13.68
CA SER A 41 -8.30 0.51 -14.08
C SER A 41 -8.60 -0.98 -14.11
N ASP A 42 -7.59 -1.82 -14.37
CA ASP A 42 -7.73 -3.27 -14.34
C ASP A 42 -7.75 -3.81 -12.90
N TRP A 43 -7.14 -3.08 -11.97
CA TRP A 43 -7.21 -3.35 -10.53
C TRP A 43 -8.62 -3.15 -9.97
N ARG A 44 -9.43 -2.29 -10.61
CA ARG A 44 -10.88 -2.19 -10.35
C ARG A 44 -11.60 -3.52 -10.65
N ARG A 45 -11.01 -4.34 -11.51
CA ARG A 45 -11.59 -5.55 -12.09
C ARG A 45 -10.84 -6.80 -11.64
N ASP A 46 -10.01 -6.84 -10.60
CA ASP A 46 -9.49 -8.16 -10.18
C ASP A 46 -10.66 -9.08 -9.77
N HIS A 47 -10.79 -10.12 -10.60
CA HIS A 47 -11.95 -10.95 -10.91
C HIS A 47 -12.09 -12.17 -9.97
N THR A 48 -11.68 -12.10 -8.70
CA THR A 48 -11.96 -13.19 -7.74
C THR A 48 -13.28 -13.00 -6.99
N TRP A 49 -13.98 -11.86 -7.16
CA TRP A 49 -15.39 -11.78 -6.75
C TRP A 49 -16.28 -12.40 -7.84
N LYS A 50 -16.56 -13.70 -7.72
CA LYS A 50 -17.72 -14.33 -8.36
C LYS A 50 -18.85 -14.39 -7.33
N PRO A 51 -19.94 -13.61 -7.46
CA PRO A 51 -21.05 -13.71 -6.55
C PRO A 51 -21.65 -15.12 -6.64
N GLY A 52 -21.56 -15.90 -5.56
CA GLY A 52 -22.16 -17.25 -5.50
C GLY A 52 -21.25 -18.44 -5.84
N GLN A 53 -19.93 -18.25 -6.04
CA GLN A 53 -18.98 -19.36 -5.98
C GLN A 53 -18.29 -19.34 -4.61
N GLU A 54 -18.43 -20.44 -3.85
CA GLU A 54 -17.63 -20.64 -2.66
C GLU A 54 -16.14 -20.67 -3.05
N PRO A 55 -15.26 -19.98 -2.30
CA PRO A 55 -13.83 -20.07 -2.54
C PRO A 55 -13.42 -21.54 -2.45
N GLN A 56 -12.79 -22.06 -3.50
CA GLN A 56 -12.19 -23.40 -3.43
C GLN A 56 -11.03 -23.35 -2.42
N GLU A 57 -10.77 -24.46 -1.73
CA GLU A 57 -9.61 -24.55 -0.84
C GLU A 57 -8.33 -24.19 -1.62
N GLY A 58 -7.70 -23.07 -1.24
CA GLY A 58 -6.53 -22.52 -1.91
C GLY A 58 -6.78 -21.28 -2.79
N ASP A 59 -8.03 -20.83 -2.95
CA ASP A 59 -8.34 -19.58 -3.66
C ASP A 59 -8.06 -18.37 -2.74
N GLU A 60 -6.93 -17.70 -2.96
CA GLU A 60 -6.64 -16.43 -2.30
C GLU A 60 -7.62 -15.38 -2.85
N GLY A 61 -8.47 -14.84 -1.97
CA GLY A 61 -9.36 -13.73 -2.30
C GLY A 61 -8.61 -12.53 -2.89
N PRO A 62 -9.32 -11.52 -3.42
CA PRO A 62 -8.68 -10.39 -4.09
C PRO A 62 -7.65 -9.72 -3.18
N GLU A 63 -6.42 -9.61 -3.67
CA GLU A 63 -5.31 -9.03 -2.90
C GLU A 63 -5.67 -7.60 -2.51
N THR A 64 -5.50 -7.22 -1.23
CA THR A 64 -5.86 -5.88 -0.76
C THR A 64 -4.66 -4.95 -0.84
N TYR A 65 -4.85 -3.75 -1.40
CA TYR A 65 -3.81 -2.75 -1.57
C TYR A 65 -4.13 -1.43 -0.86
N LEU A 66 -3.07 -0.73 -0.46
CA LEU A 66 -3.08 0.65 0.00
C LEU A 66 -2.55 1.57 -1.12
N ALA A 67 -3.30 2.63 -1.42
CA ALA A 67 -2.82 3.74 -2.24
C ALA A 67 -2.26 4.84 -1.35
N GLN A 68 -1.01 5.25 -1.58
CA GLN A 68 -0.35 6.31 -0.83
C GLN A 68 0.30 7.32 -1.79
N ARG A 69 0.26 8.62 -1.46
CA ARG A 69 0.98 9.63 -2.24
C ARG A 69 2.49 9.36 -2.19
N TYR A 70 3.14 9.35 -3.34
CA TYR A 70 4.58 9.17 -3.41
C TYR A 70 5.30 10.47 -3.03
N LEU A 71 6.37 10.35 -2.25
CA LEU A 71 7.23 11.48 -1.92
C LEU A 71 8.19 11.73 -3.10
N GLU A 72 7.86 12.71 -3.92
CA GLU A 72 8.59 13.04 -5.16
C GLU A 72 9.95 13.72 -4.90
N ALA A 73 10.06 14.51 -3.82
CA ALA A 73 11.29 15.19 -3.42
C ALA A 73 11.79 14.67 -2.06
N PRO A 74 12.30 13.43 -1.97
CA PRO A 74 12.87 12.91 -0.74
C PRO A 74 14.23 13.57 -0.45
N TYR A 75 14.63 13.59 0.82
CA TYR A 75 16.00 13.92 1.16
C TYR A 75 16.97 12.89 0.55
N LEU A 76 18.08 13.37 -0.03
CA LEU A 76 19.03 12.55 -0.77
C LEU A 76 20.39 12.56 -0.09
N VAL A 77 21.04 11.40 -0.05
CA VAL A 77 22.47 11.29 0.33
C VAL A 77 23.22 10.86 -0.93
N GLY A 78 24.18 11.66 -1.36
CA GLY A 78 24.92 11.42 -2.61
C GLY A 78 24.02 11.31 -3.84
N GLY A 79 22.91 12.06 -3.87
CA GLY A 79 21.94 12.01 -4.96
C GLY A 79 21.03 10.77 -4.99
N LYS A 80 21.11 9.88 -3.98
CA LYS A 80 20.29 8.68 -3.89
C LYS A 80 19.26 8.79 -2.77
N LYS A 81 18.05 8.31 -3.05
CA LYS A 81 16.98 8.13 -2.07
C LYS A 81 17.36 6.97 -1.13
N PHE A 82 16.99 7.10 0.13
CA PHE A 82 17.12 6.06 1.15
C PHE A 82 15.92 6.07 2.09
N ASP A 83 15.82 5.04 2.93
CA ASP A 83 14.92 5.00 4.06
C ASP A 83 15.71 4.69 5.35
N LEU A 84 15.07 4.93 6.49
CA LEU A 84 15.64 4.62 7.80
C LEU A 84 14.93 3.41 8.40
N ARG A 85 15.70 2.42 8.82
CA ARG A 85 15.21 1.33 9.64
C ARG A 85 15.44 1.64 11.11
N ILE A 86 14.35 1.94 11.83
CA ILE A 86 14.37 2.12 13.28
C ILE A 86 13.84 0.84 13.91
N TYR A 87 14.58 0.30 14.88
CA TYR A 87 14.17 -0.88 15.64
C TYR A 87 13.58 -0.45 16.98
N ALA A 88 12.36 -0.92 17.27
CA ALA A 88 11.67 -0.67 18.52
C ALA A 88 11.42 -1.99 19.26
N LEU A 89 11.83 -2.08 20.53
CA LEU A 89 11.55 -3.20 21.42
C LEU A 89 10.41 -2.84 22.37
N VAL A 90 9.29 -3.55 22.27
CA VAL A 90 8.16 -3.42 23.21
C VAL A 90 8.29 -4.49 24.28
N THR A 91 8.47 -4.09 25.53
CA THR A 91 8.65 -5.04 26.65
C THR A 91 7.41 -5.19 27.52
N SER A 92 6.48 -4.24 27.46
CA SER A 92 5.24 -4.29 28.21
C SER A 92 4.17 -3.48 27.48
N TYR A 93 2.92 -3.94 27.54
CA TYR A 93 1.76 -3.23 26.98
C TYR A 93 1.01 -2.42 28.04
N SER A 94 1.01 -2.89 29.30
CA SER A 94 0.36 -2.22 30.43
C SER A 94 1.22 -2.36 31.70
N PRO A 95 1.96 -1.31 32.10
CA PRO A 95 2.12 -0.05 31.37
C PRO A 95 2.90 -0.25 30.07
N LEU A 96 2.59 0.54 29.05
CA LEU A 96 3.30 0.50 27.77
C LEU A 96 4.78 0.88 27.98
N ARG A 97 5.70 0.00 27.58
CA ARG A 97 7.16 0.23 27.61
C ARG A 97 7.78 -0.12 26.27
N ILE A 98 8.42 0.86 25.64
CA ILE A 98 9.04 0.77 24.32
C ILE A 98 10.45 1.36 24.38
N PHE A 99 11.44 0.66 23.81
CA PHE A 99 12.82 1.10 23.69
C PHE A 99 13.18 1.24 22.21
N LEU A 100 13.93 2.28 21.86
CA LEU A 100 14.47 2.48 20.51
C LEU A 100 15.98 2.18 20.53
N HIS A 101 16.48 1.50 19.49
CA HIS A 101 17.92 1.29 19.28
C HIS A 101 18.50 2.39 18.38
#